data_AF-A0A962CQX0-F1
#
_entry.id   AF-A0A962CQX0-F1
#
_cell.length_a   1.000
_cell.length_b   1.000
_cell.length_c   1.000
_cell.angle_alpha   90.00
_cell.angle_beta   90.00
_cell.angle_gamma   90.00
#
_symmetry.space_group_name_H-M   'P 1'
#
loop_
_entity.id
_entity.type
_entity.pdbx_description
1 polymer ?
#
loop_
_entity_poly.entity_id
_entity_poly.type
_entity_poly.pdbx_seq_one_letter_code
_entity_poly.pdbx_strand_id
1 'polypeptide(L)'
;GLWLGLLNAVYETVTMGLSPWTLKNHADYAQLKKATECTPIEYPKPDGVLTFDRLTSISFSNTNHAEDQPCHLRLRDPSVPVDINYTEYAGPSQRYCPAGVYEFITGEDGKTKFQINSQNCVHCKTCDIKDPSQNIDWVTPQGGDGPNYPNM
;
A
#
# COMPACT_ATOMS: atom_id res chain seq x y z
N GLY A 1 -3.84 -6.38 21.56
CA GLY A 1 -2.79 -7.18 20.90
C GLY A 1 -3.28 -8.60 20.69
N LEU A 2 -2.50 -9.46 20.00
CA LEU A 2 -2.93 -10.79 19.55
C LEU A 2 -3.54 -11.66 20.66
N TRP A 3 -2.85 -11.80 21.80
CA TRP A 3 -3.30 -12.66 22.91
C TRP A 3 -4.65 -12.27 23.50
N LEU A 4 -4.88 -10.97 23.74
CA LEU A 4 -6.18 -10.48 24.20
C LEU A 4 -7.28 -10.69 23.14
N GLY A 5 -6.93 -10.55 21.85
CA GLY A 5 -7.84 -10.83 20.76
C GLY A 5 -8.25 -12.31 20.71
N LEU A 6 -7.29 -13.22 20.89
CA LEU A 6 -7.55 -14.67 20.94
C LEU A 6 -8.42 -15.04 22.15
N LEU A 7 -8.15 -14.47 23.33
CA LEU A 7 -8.99 -14.68 24.50
C LEU A 7 -10.41 -14.16 24.29
N ASN A 8 -10.57 -12.96 23.69
CA ASN A 8 -11.90 -12.44 23.35
C ASN A 8 -12.59 -13.35 22.33
N ALA A 9 -11.89 -13.86 21.31
CA ALA A 9 -12.47 -14.77 20.33
C ALA A 9 -13.00 -16.06 20.97
N VAL A 10 -12.28 -16.64 21.94
CA VAL A 10 -12.77 -17.78 22.72
C VAL A 10 -14.05 -17.41 23.48
N TYR A 11 -14.05 -16.25 24.16
CA TYR A 11 -15.23 -15.78 24.90
C TYR A 11 -16.44 -15.58 23.98
N GLU A 12 -16.30 -14.83 22.88
CA GLU A 12 -17.35 -14.59 21.89
C GLU A 12 -17.87 -15.90 21.29
N THR A 13 -17.00 -16.89 21.09
CA THR A 13 -17.41 -18.21 20.57
C THR A 13 -18.25 -18.97 21.59
N VAL A 14 -17.82 -19.01 22.86
CA VAL A 14 -18.54 -19.72 23.95
C VAL A 14 -19.86 -19.05 24.28
N THR A 15 -19.91 -17.72 24.27
CA THR A 15 -21.12 -16.94 24.54
C THR A 15 -21.98 -16.73 23.31
N MET A 16 -21.55 -17.21 22.13
CA MET A 16 -22.20 -17.00 20.85
C MET A 16 -22.47 -15.51 20.53
N GLY A 17 -21.53 -14.64 20.89
CA GLY A 17 -21.63 -13.20 20.63
C GLY A 17 -22.50 -12.42 21.63
N LEU A 18 -22.92 -13.01 22.75
CA LEU A 18 -23.71 -12.34 23.79
C LEU A 18 -22.89 -11.43 24.72
N SER A 19 -21.76 -10.94 24.23
CA SER A 19 -20.89 -10.04 24.97
C SER A 19 -21.60 -8.71 25.25
N PRO A 20 -21.55 -8.17 26.49
CA PRO A 20 -22.19 -6.90 26.83
C PRO A 20 -21.42 -5.67 26.33
N TRP A 21 -20.50 -5.84 25.38
CA TRP A 21 -19.66 -4.78 24.84
C TRP A 21 -19.52 -4.89 23.32
N THR A 22 -19.16 -3.76 22.70
CA THR A 22 -18.72 -3.70 21.31
C THR A 22 -17.40 -2.96 21.25
N LEU A 23 -16.36 -3.63 20.77
CA LEU A 23 -15.02 -3.04 20.66
C LEU A 23 -14.99 -2.00 19.53
N LYS A 24 -14.22 -0.93 19.74
CA LYS A 24 -14.06 0.16 18.76
C LYS A 24 -12.82 -0.07 17.89
N ASN A 25 -12.89 0.41 16.66
CA ASN A 25 -11.78 0.43 15.71
C ASN A 25 -11.36 1.86 15.38
N HIS A 26 -10.22 1.98 14.71
CA HIS A 26 -9.65 3.23 14.22
C HIS A 26 -9.42 3.14 12.71
N ALA A 27 -9.32 4.29 12.04
CA ALA A 27 -8.98 4.34 10.63
C ALA A 27 -7.50 3.96 10.42
N ASP A 28 -7.23 3.13 9.40
CA ASP A 28 -5.92 2.52 9.19
C ASP A 28 -4.84 3.52 8.72
N TYR A 29 -5.20 4.52 7.91
CA TYR A 29 -4.28 5.59 7.50
C TYR A 29 -3.73 6.39 8.70
N ALA A 30 -4.52 6.53 9.77
CA ALA A 30 -4.18 7.31 10.95
C ALA A 30 -3.27 6.56 11.95
N GLN A 31 -2.87 5.32 11.65
CA GLN A 31 -2.10 4.47 12.57
C GLN A 31 -0.59 4.46 12.29
N LEU A 32 -0.11 5.18 11.28
CA LEU A 32 1.32 5.28 11.02
C LEU A 32 1.98 6.20 12.06
N LYS A 33 3.14 5.79 12.55
CA LYS A 33 4.05 6.64 13.31
C LYS A 33 5.02 7.33 12.37
N LYS A 34 5.57 8.47 12.81
CA LYS A 34 6.64 9.15 12.09
C LYS A 34 7.86 8.23 11.98
N ALA A 35 8.60 8.34 10.87
CA ALA A 35 9.76 7.51 10.63
C ALA A 35 10.83 7.66 11.72
N THR A 36 10.98 8.86 12.28
CA THR A 36 11.91 9.17 13.38
C THR A 36 11.59 8.47 14.70
N GLU A 37 10.37 7.95 14.87
CA GLU A 37 9.91 7.24 16.07
C GLU A 37 10.01 5.72 15.91
N CYS A 38 10.55 5.24 14.79
CA CYS A 38 10.56 3.83 14.42
C CYS A 38 11.97 3.38 14.01
N THR A 39 12.23 2.09 14.19
CA THR A 39 13.45 1.45 13.69
C THR A 39 13.15 0.81 12.33
N PRO A 40 13.97 1.07 11.28
CA PRO A 40 13.84 0.38 10.00
C PRO A 40 13.91 -1.14 10.17
N ILE A 41 13.08 -1.85 9.41
CA ILE A 41 13.10 -3.32 9.36
C ILE A 41 14.04 -3.75 8.23
N GLU A 42 15.04 -4.56 8.56
CA GLU A 42 15.93 -5.16 7.57
C GLU A 42 15.30 -6.45 7.03
N TYR A 43 14.79 -6.40 5.80
CA TYR A 43 14.26 -7.56 5.11
C TYR A 43 15.39 -8.32 4.38
N PRO A 44 15.45 -9.66 4.45
CA PRO A 44 16.36 -10.45 3.64
C PRO A 44 16.15 -10.18 2.15
N LYS A 45 17.25 -10.27 1.38
CA LYS A 45 17.16 -10.23 -0.09
C LYS A 45 16.43 -11.48 -0.59
N PRO A 46 15.66 -11.38 -1.69
CA PRO A 46 15.02 -12.54 -2.29
C PRO A 46 16.07 -13.54 -2.81
N ASP A 47 15.77 -14.83 -2.65
CA ASP A 47 16.64 -15.94 -3.06
C ASP A 47 16.34 -16.46 -4.48
N GLY A 48 15.24 -16.04 -5.09
CA GLY A 48 14.78 -16.46 -6.42
C GLY A 48 14.22 -17.88 -6.48
N VAL A 49 14.00 -18.53 -5.32
CA VAL A 49 13.46 -19.90 -5.22
C VAL A 49 12.21 -19.94 -4.35
N LEU A 50 12.30 -19.46 -3.12
CA LEU A 50 11.17 -19.34 -2.19
C LEU A 50 10.68 -17.90 -2.06
N THR A 51 11.56 -16.95 -2.31
CA THR A 51 11.32 -15.51 -2.17
C THR A 51 11.77 -14.79 -3.43
N PHE A 52 10.95 -13.86 -3.90
CA PHE A 52 11.16 -13.19 -5.17
C PHE A 52 11.11 -11.68 -4.98
N ASP A 53 11.75 -10.94 -5.88
CA ASP A 53 11.58 -9.51 -5.92
C ASP A 53 10.16 -9.15 -6.40
N ARG A 54 9.79 -7.90 -6.14
CA ARG A 54 8.46 -7.39 -6.44
C ARG A 54 8.15 -7.34 -7.94
N LEU A 55 9.14 -7.02 -8.80
CA LEU A 55 8.91 -6.91 -10.25
C LEU A 55 8.67 -8.29 -10.87
N THR A 56 9.45 -9.30 -10.46
CA THR A 56 9.20 -10.70 -10.82
C THR A 56 7.78 -11.12 -10.41
N SER A 57 7.35 -10.77 -9.19
CA SER A 57 6.01 -11.09 -8.70
C SER A 57 4.89 -10.43 -9.53
N ILE A 58 5.05 -9.15 -9.91
CA ILE A 58 4.07 -8.42 -10.74
C ILE A 58 3.96 -9.04 -12.13
N SER A 59 5.07 -9.53 -12.70
CA SER A 59 5.04 -10.15 -14.03
C SER A 59 4.10 -11.36 -14.10
N PHE A 60 4.03 -12.17 -13.03
CA PHE A 60 3.11 -13.30 -12.92
C PHE A 60 1.65 -12.90 -12.72
N SER A 61 1.41 -11.66 -12.30
CA SER A 61 0.08 -11.08 -12.22
C SER A 61 -0.48 -10.74 -13.60
N ASN A 62 0.38 -10.71 -14.64
CA ASN A 62 0.05 -10.33 -16.01
C ASN A 62 -0.78 -9.02 -16.07
N THR A 63 -0.49 -8.10 -15.15
CA THR A 63 -1.17 -6.80 -15.10
C THR A 63 -0.66 -5.91 -16.20
N ASN A 64 -1.57 -5.22 -16.89
CA ASN A 64 -1.19 -4.27 -17.92
C ASN A 64 -2.21 -3.14 -18.03
N HIS A 65 -1.76 -2.00 -18.52
CA HIS A 65 -2.58 -0.82 -18.80
C HIS A 65 -2.07 -0.17 -20.08
N ALA A 66 -2.97 0.36 -20.92
CA ALA A 66 -2.55 1.19 -22.05
C ALA A 66 -1.73 2.41 -21.56
N GLU A 67 -0.57 2.65 -22.18
CA GLU A 67 0.38 3.70 -21.75
C GLU A 67 -0.14 5.12 -21.94
N ASP A 68 -1.04 5.32 -22.90
CA ASP A 68 -1.60 6.63 -23.27
C ASP A 68 -2.85 7.01 -22.47
N GLN A 69 -3.30 6.15 -21.55
CA GLN A 69 -4.43 6.46 -20.71
C GLN A 69 -4.07 7.41 -19.54
N PRO A 70 -5.02 8.23 -19.07
CA PRO A 70 -4.82 9.03 -17.86
C PRO A 70 -4.49 8.17 -16.64
N CYS A 71 -3.53 8.61 -15.82
CA CYS A 71 -3.22 7.94 -14.56
C CYS A 71 -4.46 7.86 -13.66
N HIS A 72 -4.82 6.63 -13.29
CA HIS A 72 -5.99 6.32 -12.46
C HIS A 72 -5.70 6.41 -10.95
N LEU A 73 -4.48 6.80 -10.57
CA LEU A 73 -4.02 7.03 -9.20
C LEU A 73 -3.82 8.52 -9.03
N ARG A 74 -4.92 9.23 -8.80
CA ARG A 74 -4.94 10.69 -8.78
C ARG A 74 -4.41 11.19 -7.45
N LEU A 75 -3.69 12.31 -7.49
CA LEU A 75 -3.27 13.03 -6.29
C LEU A 75 -4.19 14.24 -6.12
N ARG A 76 -4.75 14.42 -4.92
CA ARG A 76 -5.49 15.64 -4.58
C ARG A 76 -4.55 16.84 -4.55
N ASP A 77 -3.34 16.63 -4.03
CA ASP A 77 -2.24 17.58 -4.04
C ASP A 77 -0.92 16.88 -4.46
N PRO A 78 -0.30 17.27 -5.59
CA PRO A 78 0.96 16.69 -6.05
C PRO A 78 2.19 16.94 -5.16
N SER A 79 2.13 17.90 -4.23
CA SER A 79 3.26 18.24 -3.33
C SER A 79 3.34 17.30 -2.12
N VAL A 80 2.19 16.86 -1.61
CA VAL A 80 2.04 16.04 -0.39
C VAL A 80 2.89 14.76 -0.36
N PRO A 81 3.04 13.98 -1.45
CA PRO A 81 3.85 12.77 -1.42
C PRO A 81 5.30 13.04 -1.01
N VAL A 82 5.90 14.15 -1.47
CA VAL A 82 7.28 14.51 -1.14
C VAL A 82 7.30 15.30 0.17
N ASP A 83 6.51 16.36 0.26
CA ASP A 83 6.63 17.33 1.36
C ASP A 83 6.20 16.74 2.71
N ILE A 84 5.22 15.83 2.70
CA ILE A 84 4.67 15.20 3.92
C ILE A 84 5.03 13.72 3.98
N ASN A 85 4.57 12.92 3.01
CA ASN A 85 4.65 11.46 3.13
C ASN A 85 6.11 10.96 3.12
N TYR A 86 6.96 11.54 2.29
CA TYR A 86 8.38 11.22 2.27
C TYR A 86 9.09 11.79 3.50
N THR A 87 8.91 13.08 3.79
CA THR A 87 9.59 13.76 4.91
C THR A 87 9.23 13.17 6.28
N GLU A 88 7.95 12.95 6.58
CA GLU A 88 7.51 12.52 7.91
C GLU A 88 7.47 10.99 8.08
N TYR A 89 7.12 10.26 7.02
CA TYR A 89 6.85 8.81 7.07
C TYR A 89 7.82 7.98 6.21
N ALA A 90 8.88 8.60 5.68
CA ALA A 90 9.89 7.98 4.83
C ALA A 90 9.31 7.31 3.57
N GLY A 91 8.21 7.84 3.02
CA GLY A 91 7.63 7.38 1.76
C GLY A 91 6.99 5.99 1.85
N PRO A 92 5.96 5.79 2.69
CA PRO A 92 5.38 4.47 2.94
C PRO A 92 4.80 3.81 1.68
N SER A 93 4.43 4.60 0.66
CA SER A 93 3.90 4.13 -0.62
C SER A 93 4.86 3.23 -1.39
N GLN A 94 6.18 3.39 -1.22
CA GLN A 94 7.17 2.49 -1.79
C GLN A 94 7.14 1.09 -1.18
N ARG A 95 6.52 0.93 0.00
CA ARG A 95 6.54 -0.31 0.80
C ARG A 95 5.17 -0.98 0.87
N TYR A 96 4.10 -0.23 1.17
CA TYR A 96 2.76 -0.81 1.24
C TYR A 96 2.20 -1.18 -0.14
N CYS A 97 2.71 -0.57 -1.23
CA CYS A 97 2.23 -0.89 -2.56
C CYS A 97 2.77 -2.28 -2.96
N PRO A 98 1.89 -3.27 -3.20
CA PRO A 98 2.34 -4.62 -3.55
C PRO A 98 2.94 -4.67 -4.95
N ALA A 99 2.71 -3.66 -5.78
CA ALA A 99 3.08 -3.65 -7.19
C ALA A 99 4.11 -2.57 -7.59
N GLY A 100 4.81 -1.95 -6.63
CA GLY A 100 5.91 -1.04 -6.95
C GLY A 100 5.51 0.13 -7.84
N VAL A 101 4.26 0.58 -7.72
CA VAL A 101 3.70 1.66 -8.51
C VAL A 101 4.34 3.01 -8.15
N TYR A 102 4.72 3.20 -6.89
CA TYR A 102 5.20 4.48 -6.40
C TYR A 102 6.69 4.45 -6.16
N GLU A 103 7.39 5.44 -6.69
CA GLU A 103 8.84 5.61 -6.53
C GLU A 103 9.16 7.06 -6.20
N PHE A 104 10.14 7.27 -5.32
CA PHE A 104 10.75 8.57 -5.09
C PHE A 104 12.11 8.58 -5.79
N ILE A 105 12.23 9.38 -6.84
CA ILE A 105 13.42 9.46 -7.68
C ILE A 105 14.15 10.76 -7.35
N THR A 106 15.40 10.68 -6.91
CA THR A 106 16.25 11.86 -6.70
C THR A 106 16.95 12.21 -8.01
N GLY A 107 16.66 13.40 -8.54
CA GLY A 107 17.30 13.92 -9.75
C GLY A 107 18.74 14.39 -9.51
N GLU A 108 19.45 14.73 -10.60
CA GLU A 108 20.81 15.28 -10.55
C GLU A 108 20.89 16.63 -9.81
N ASP A 109 19.78 17.38 -9.78
CA ASP A 109 19.65 18.62 -9.03
C ASP A 109 19.42 18.42 -7.52
N GLY A 110 19.41 17.16 -7.06
CA GLY A 110 19.17 16.77 -5.68
C GLY A 110 17.70 16.81 -5.27
N LYS A 111 16.78 17.18 -6.17
CA LYS A 111 15.35 17.21 -5.85
C LYS A 111 14.74 15.83 -5.97
N THR A 112 13.89 15.49 -5.00
CA THR A 112 13.14 14.24 -5.02
C THR A 112 11.81 14.45 -5.75
N LYS A 113 11.55 13.63 -6.76
CA LYS A 113 10.30 13.59 -7.52
C LYS A 113 9.52 12.34 -7.15
N PHE A 114 8.21 12.49 -6.97
CA PHE A 114 7.30 11.36 -6.86
C PHE A 114 6.87 10.88 -8.25
N GLN A 115 7.18 9.62 -8.58
CA GLN A 115 6.87 8.97 -9.84
C GLN A 115 5.79 7.89 -9.61
N ILE A 116 4.79 7.87 -10.49
CA ILE A 116 3.69 6.90 -10.46
C ILE A 116 3.76 6.05 -11.74
N ASN A 117 4.09 4.78 -11.57
CA ASN A 117 4.10 3.74 -12.60
C ASN A 117 2.75 3.01 -12.60
N SER A 118 1.70 3.72 -13.03
CA SER A 118 0.32 3.23 -12.95
C SER A 118 0.06 1.95 -13.75
N GLN A 119 0.90 1.65 -14.75
CA GLN A 119 0.82 0.43 -15.55
C GLN A 119 1.00 -0.85 -14.72
N ASN A 120 1.72 -0.77 -13.60
CA ASN A 120 1.93 -1.90 -12.69
C ASN A 120 0.76 -2.12 -11.73
N CYS A 121 -0.25 -1.24 -11.69
CA CYS A 121 -1.28 -1.26 -10.66
C CYS A 121 -2.12 -2.54 -10.68
N VAL A 122 -2.11 -3.31 -9.59
CA VAL A 122 -2.94 -4.54 -9.45
C VAL A 122 -4.31 -4.29 -8.80
N HIS A 123 -4.74 -3.03 -8.73
CA HIS A 123 -6.08 -2.62 -8.26
C HIS A 123 -6.44 -3.02 -6.80
N CYS A 124 -5.43 -3.32 -5.97
CA CYS A 124 -5.62 -3.73 -4.57
C CYS A 124 -6.25 -2.68 -3.64
N LYS A 125 -6.27 -1.40 -4.04
CA LYS A 125 -6.76 -0.23 -3.27
C LYS A 125 -5.98 0.11 -1.99
N THR A 126 -4.90 -0.60 -1.66
CA THR A 126 -4.10 -0.32 -0.45
C THR A 126 -3.63 1.12 -0.38
N CYS A 127 -3.25 1.72 -1.50
CA CYS A 127 -2.76 3.10 -1.54
C CYS A 127 -3.81 4.15 -1.18
N ASP A 128 -5.07 3.92 -1.54
CA ASP A 128 -6.21 4.78 -1.21
C ASP A 128 -6.52 4.68 0.31
N ILE A 129 -6.40 3.47 0.85
CA ILE A 129 -6.70 3.18 2.26
C ILE A 129 -5.58 3.59 3.22
N LYS A 130 -4.31 3.37 2.86
CA LYS A 130 -3.17 3.43 3.78
C LYS A 130 -2.39 4.74 3.74
N ASP A 131 -2.58 5.57 2.71
CA ASP A 131 -1.89 6.86 2.61
C ASP A 131 -2.19 7.71 3.86
N PRO A 132 -1.19 8.05 4.71
CA PRO A 132 -1.40 8.79 5.94
C PRO A 132 -2.02 10.17 5.70
N SER A 133 -1.84 10.74 4.50
CA SER A 133 -2.39 12.03 4.11
C SER A 133 -3.74 11.93 3.39
N GLN A 134 -4.24 10.73 3.11
CA GLN A 134 -5.48 10.50 2.34
C GLN A 134 -5.51 11.32 1.02
N ASN A 135 -4.37 11.36 0.34
CA ASN A 135 -4.11 12.19 -0.83
C ASN A 135 -4.26 11.44 -2.16
N ILE A 136 -4.04 10.12 -2.15
CA ILE A 136 -4.25 9.26 -3.32
C ILE A 136 -5.73 8.92 -3.44
N ASP A 137 -6.32 9.26 -4.59
CA ASP A 137 -7.69 8.90 -4.97
C ASP A 137 -7.63 7.86 -6.10
N TRP A 138 -7.97 6.60 -5.78
CA TRP A 138 -8.01 5.55 -6.79
C TRP A 138 -9.30 5.65 -7.57
N VAL A 139 -9.20 5.78 -8.89
CA VAL A 139 -10.34 5.68 -9.79
C VAL A 139 -10.18 4.49 -10.72
N THR A 140 -11.28 4.01 -11.29
CA THR A 140 -11.22 2.90 -12.25
C THR A 140 -10.48 3.35 -13.51
N PRO A 141 -9.48 2.59 -14.00
CA PRO A 141 -8.86 2.81 -15.31
C PRO A 141 -9.80 2.45 -16.46
N GLN A 142 -9.30 2.46 -17.70
CA GLN A 142 -10.05 1.95 -18.84
C GLN A 142 -10.44 0.47 -18.63
N GLY A 143 -11.62 0.10 -19.14
CA GLY A 143 -12.16 -1.24 -18.94
C GLY A 143 -11.35 -2.30 -19.69
N GLY A 144 -11.05 -3.42 -19.04
CA GLY A 144 -10.23 -4.51 -19.59
C GLY A 144 -8.76 -4.48 -19.15
N ASP A 145 -8.32 -3.37 -18.56
CA ASP A 145 -6.97 -3.22 -18.00
C ASP A 145 -6.87 -3.70 -16.55
N GLY A 146 -5.65 -3.84 -16.07
CA GLY A 146 -5.34 -4.31 -14.73
C GLY A 146 -4.87 -5.77 -14.72
N PRO A 147 -4.94 -6.42 -13.56
CA PRO A 147 -4.46 -7.78 -13.40
C PRO A 147 -5.23 -8.79 -14.24
N ASN A 148 -4.51 -9.74 -14.84
CA ASN A 148 -5.11 -10.86 -15.55
C ASN A 148 -4.84 -12.16 -14.77
N TYR A 149 -5.83 -12.52 -13.95
CA TYR A 149 -5.79 -13.65 -13.04
C TYR A 149 -6.66 -14.78 -13.59
N PRO A 150 -6.10 -15.75 -14.35
CA PRO A 150 -6.91 -16.78 -14.98
C PRO A 150 -7.53 -17.75 -13.96
N ASN A 151 -6.82 -18.01 -12.87
CA ASN A 151 -7.21 -18.92 -11.78
C ASN A 151 -6.57 -18.50 -10.44
N MET A 152 -6.27 -17.21 -10.30
CA MET A 152 -5.72 -16.65 -9.06
C MET A 152 -6.85 -16.34 -8.09
#